data_AF-A0A6G2DEK5-F1
#
_entry.id   AF-A0A6G2DEK5-F1
#
_cell.length_a   1.000
_cell.length_b   1.000
_cell.length_c   1.000
_cell.angle_alpha   90.00
_cell.angle_beta   90.00
_cell.angle_gamma   90.00
#
_symmetry.space_group_name_H-M   'P 1'
#
loop_
_entity.id
_entity.type
_entity.pdbx_description
1 polymer ?
#
loop_
_entity_poly.entity_id
_entity_poly.type
_entity_poly.pdbx_seq_one_letter_code
_entity_poly.pdbx_strand_id
1 'polypeptide(L)' 'MGFTEETVRFKLDDSNKKEISETLTDVYASLNDKGYNPINQIVGYVLSGDPAYVPRYNNARNQIRKYERDEIVEEL' A
#
# COMPACT_ATOMS: atom_id res chain seq x y z
N MET A 1 -23.19 2.05 -33.25
CA MET A 1 -22.03 1.82 -32.36
C MET A 1 -21.69 3.16 -31.71
N GLY A 2 -22.19 3.40 -30.50
CA GLY A 2 -21.79 4.55 -29.70
C GLY A 2 -20.63 4.14 -28.81
N PHE A 3 -19.47 4.76 -28.99
CA PHE A 3 -18.36 4.63 -28.07
C PHE A 3 -18.74 5.43 -26.81
N THR A 4 -19.11 4.73 -25.74
CA THR A 4 -19.22 5.32 -24.41
C THR A 4 -17.80 5.53 -23.90
N GLU A 5 -17.19 6.66 -24.27
CA GLU A 5 -16.07 7.22 -23.52
C GLU A 5 -16.62 7.74 -22.20
N GLU A 6 -16.88 6.79 -21.30
CA GLU A 6 -17.13 7.09 -19.89
C GLU A 6 -15.77 7.46 -19.30
N THR A 7 -15.37 8.72 -19.48
CA THR A 7 -14.26 9.30 -18.73
C THR A 7 -14.68 9.30 -17.28
N VAL A 8 -14.42 8.18 -16.61
CA VAL A 8 -14.51 8.04 -15.17
C VAL A 8 -13.64 9.16 -14.63
N ARG A 9 -14.28 10.22 -14.11
CA ARG A 9 -13.59 11.20 -13.26
C ARG A 9 -13.12 10.39 -12.08
N PHE A 10 -11.91 9.85 -12.17
CA PHE A 10 -11.28 9.13 -11.09
C PHE A 10 -11.35 10.07 -9.90
N LYS A 11 -12.16 9.69 -8.91
CA LYS A 11 -12.11 10.26 -7.57
C LYS A 11 -10.81 9.75 -6.96
N LEU A 12 -9.69 10.26 -7.48
CA LEU A 12 -8.34 9.81 -7.18
C LEU A 12 -8.07 9.83 -5.68
N ASP A 13 -8.67 10.78 -4.95
CA ASP A 13 -8.45 10.97 -3.51
C ASP A 13 -9.01 9.82 -2.65
N ASP A 14 -10.26 9.43 -2.88
CA ASP A 14 -10.95 8.41 -2.07
C ASP A 14 -10.53 6.99 -2.48
N SER A 15 -10.29 6.79 -3.79
CA SER A 15 -9.80 5.51 -4.31
C SER A 15 -8.37 5.21 -3.87
N ASN A 16 -7.46 6.19 -3.86
CA ASN A 16 -6.08 5.96 -3.40
C ASN A 16 -6.03 5.57 -1.92
N LYS A 17 -6.77 6.25 -1.05
CA LYS A 17 -6.85 5.90 0.38
C LYS A 17 -7.29 4.44 0.57
N LYS A 18 -8.34 4.05 -0.14
CA LYS A 18 -8.83 2.68 -0.11
C LYS A 18 -7.80 1.67 -0.64
N GLU A 19 -7.10 1.99 -1.73
CA GLU A 19 -6.04 1.14 -2.27
C GLU A 19 -4.81 1.05 -1.35
N ILE A 20 -4.45 2.13 -0.63
CA ILE A 20 -3.40 2.16 0.39
C ILE A 20 -3.79 1.25 1.55
N SER A 21 -5.01 1.37 2.07
CA SER A 21 -5.52 0.54 3.16
C SER A 21 -5.58 -0.96 2.78
N GLU A 22 -6.00 -1.28 1.56
CA GLU A 22 -5.93 -2.66 1.03
C GLU A 22 -4.48 -3.15 0.91
N THR A 23 -3.57 -2.30 0.41
CA THR A 23 -2.14 -2.61 0.32
C THR A 23 -1.53 -2.85 1.69
N LEU A 24 -1.81 -1.99 2.68
CA LEU A 24 -1.35 -2.13 4.06
C LEU A 24 -1.90 -3.42 4.69
N THR A 25 -3.15 -3.78 4.40
CA THR A 25 -3.77 -5.03 4.85
C THR A 25 -3.06 -6.26 4.26
N ASP A 26 -2.72 -6.25 2.97
CA ASP A 26 -1.98 -7.33 2.33
C ASP A 26 -0.54 -7.44 2.87
N VAL A 27 0.14 -6.31 3.04
CA VAL A 27 1.45 -6.22 3.68
C VAL A 27 1.39 -6.77 5.11
N TYR A 28 0.36 -6.40 5.88
CA TYR A 28 0.13 -6.86 7.24
C TYR A 28 -0.05 -8.39 7.28
N ALA A 29 -0.91 -8.93 6.42
CA ALA A 29 -1.15 -10.37 6.32
C ALA A 29 0.14 -11.11 5.91
N SER A 30 0.87 -10.60 4.92
CA SER A 30 2.14 -11.15 4.45
C SER A 30 3.21 -11.20 5.54
N LEU A 31 3.27 -10.15 6.38
CA LEU A 31 4.19 -10.05 7.50
C LEU A 31 3.79 -11.01 8.63
N ASN A 32 2.50 -11.08 8.95
CA ASN A 32 1.96 -11.98 9.96
C ASN A 32 2.14 -13.46 9.58
N ASP A 33 1.91 -13.84 8.32
CA ASP A 33 2.10 -15.20 7.81
C ASP A 33 3.57 -15.65 7.91
N LYS A 34 4.50 -14.70 7.69
CA LYS A 34 5.93 -14.92 7.90
C LYS A 34 6.39 -14.87 9.36
N GLY A 35 5.52 -14.53 10.30
CA GLY A 35 5.86 -14.38 11.72
C GLY A 35 6.65 -13.11 12.05
N TYR A 36 6.66 -12.10 11.17
CA TYR A 36 7.19 -10.78 11.48
C TYR A 36 6.13 -9.92 12.16
N ASN A 37 6.56 -8.90 12.90
CA ASN A 37 5.64 -7.92 13.46
C ASN A 37 5.25 -6.90 12.37
N PRO A 38 4.00 -6.94 11.86
CA PRO A 38 3.61 -6.09 10.73
C PRO A 38 3.73 -4.60 11.04
N ILE A 39 3.38 -4.19 12.27
CA ILE A 39 3.44 -2.79 12.70
C ILE A 39 4.88 -2.28 12.67
N ASN A 40 5.83 -2.99 13.27
CA ASN A 40 7.23 -2.56 13.31
C ASN A 40 7.85 -2.45 11.91
N GLN A 41 7.45 -3.33 10.99
CA GLN A 41 7.99 -3.34 9.63
C GLN A 41 7.39 -2.22 8.78
N ILE A 42 6.11 -1.91 8.94
CA ILE A 42 5.47 -0.76 8.28
C ILE A 42 6.05 0.54 8.85
N VAL A 43 6.15 0.67 10.18
CA VAL A 43 6.77 1.83 10.84
C VAL A 43 8.24 1.99 10.45
N GLY A 44 8.99 0.89 10.40
CA GLY A 44 10.39 0.88 9.95
C GLY A 44 10.53 1.31 8.48
N TYR A 45 9.61 0.87 7.61
CA TYR A 45 9.56 1.30 6.22
C TYR A 45 9.25 2.80 6.08
N VAL A 46 8.26 3.30 6.81
CA VAL A 46 7.85 4.71 6.77
C VAL A 46 8.96 5.63 7.31
N LEU A 47 9.55 5.28 8.46
CA LEU A 47 10.60 6.08 9.10
C LEU A 47 11.94 6.01 8.35
N SER A 48 12.36 4.81 7.95
CA SER A 48 13.67 4.58 7.34
C SER A 48 13.65 4.72 5.83
N GLY A 49 12.49 4.56 5.20
CA GLY A 49 12.34 4.51 3.74
C GLY A 49 12.88 3.27 3.08
N ASP A 50 13.33 2.28 3.86
CA ASP A 50 14.05 1.14 3.32
C ASP A 50 13.08 -0.02 3.01
N PRO A 51 12.99 -0.45 1.74
CA PRO A 51 12.07 -1.52 1.36
C PRO A 51 12.51 -2.93 1.81
N ALA A 52 13.62 -3.07 2.55
CA ALA A 52 14.00 -4.34 3.20
C ALA A 52 13.09 -4.68 4.39
N TYR A 53 12.42 -3.70 5.00
CA TYR A 53 11.43 -3.96 6.05
C TYR A 53 10.18 -4.69 5.51
N VAL A 54 9.86 -4.53 4.23
CA VAL A 54 8.68 -5.16 3.61
C VAL A 54 9.09 -6.43 2.85
N PRO A 55 8.51 -7.60 3.18
CA PRO A 55 8.86 -8.84 2.51
C PRO A 55 8.47 -8.78 1.03
N ARG A 56 9.24 -9.49 0.20
CA ARG A 56 8.90 -9.70 -1.23
C ARG A 56 7.71 -10.68 -1.42
N TYR A 57 7.08 -11.09 -0.34
CA TYR A 57 5.94 -12.00 -0.36
C TYR A 57 4.71 -11.27 -0.89
N ASN A 58 3.90 -11.98 -1.67
CA ASN A 58 2.65 -11.49 -2.28
C ASN A 58 2.74 -10.13 -3.00
N ASN A 59 3.92 -9.77 -3.53
CA ASN A 59 4.13 -8.47 -4.19
C ASN A 59 3.93 -7.24 -3.26
N ALA A 60 3.80 -7.45 -1.94
CA ALA A 60 3.58 -6.44 -0.91
C ALA A 60 4.63 -5.31 -0.97
N ARG A 61 5.91 -5.67 -1.13
CA ARG A 61 7.01 -4.70 -1.30
C ARG A 61 6.83 -3.78 -2.50
N ASN A 62 6.28 -4.27 -3.60
CA ASN A 62 6.09 -3.44 -4.79
C ASN A 62 4.81 -2.61 -4.68
N GLN A 63 3.77 -3.10 -4.00
CA GLN A 63 2.55 -2.33 -3.75
C GLN A 63 2.82 -1.14 -2.83
N ILE A 64 3.46 -1.35 -1.68
CA ILE A 64 3.75 -0.26 -0.74
C ILE A 64 4.77 0.77 -1.28
N ARG A 65 5.55 0.38 -2.30
CA ARG A 65 6.50 1.27 -2.98
C ARG A 65 5.83 2.17 -4.04
N LYS A 66 4.59 1.86 -4.43
CA LYS A 66 3.82 2.73 -5.35
C LYS A 66 3.35 4.01 -4.68
N TYR A 67 3.19 3.98 -3.35
CA TYR A 67 2.70 5.09 -2.55
C TYR A 67 3.86 5.82 -1.89
N GLU A 68 3.72 7.13 -1.72
CA GLU A 68 4.66 7.93 -0.96
C GLU A 68 4.53 7.65 0.54
N ARG A 69 5.61 7.91 1.29
CA ARG A 69 5.63 7.65 2.73
C ARG A 69 4.65 8.57 3.46
N ASP A 70 4.52 9.81 3.00
CA ASP A 70 3.56 10.76 3.55
C ASP A 70 2.12 10.25 3.37
N GLU A 71 1.76 9.76 2.18
CA GLU A 71 0.43 9.19 1.91
C GLU A 71 0.12 7.99 2.82
N ILE A 72 1.12 7.14 3.07
CA ILE A 72 0.97 6.00 3.98
C ILE A 72 0.80 6.47 5.42
N VAL A 73 1.48 7.54 5.84
CA VAL A 73 1.34 8.12 7.19
C VAL A 73 0.00 8.82 7.36
N GLU A 74 -0.49 9.50 6.33
CA GLU A 74 -1.79 10.17 6.35
C GLU A 74 -2.95 9.18 6.49
N GLU A 75 -2.79 7.93 6.03
CA GLU A 75 -3.79 6.87 6.16
C GLU A 75 -3.68 6.01 7.44
N LEU A 76 -2.54 6.07 8.15
CA LEU A 76 -2.32 5.31 9.40
C LEU A 76 -3.02 5.94 10.61
#